data_AF-A0A4U9D2I2-F1
#
_entry.id   AF-A0A4U9D2I2-F1
#
_cell.length_a   1.000
_cell.length_b   1.000
_cell.length_c   1.000
_cell.angle_alpha   90.00
_cell.angle_beta   90.00
_cell.angle_gamma   90.00
#
_symmetry.space_group_name_H-M   'P 1'
#
loop_
_entity.id
_entity.type
_entity.pdbx_description
1 polymer ?
#
loop_
_entity_poly.entity_id
_entity_poly.type
_entity_poly.pdbx_seq_one_letter_code
_entity_poly.pdbx_strand_id
1 'polypeptide(L)' 'MPDGFSVWHHLDANGIRFKSITPQKDGLLIKFDSSAQGIAAKEVLGRALPHGYIIALLEEDNTPTAWLSRLRDTPHRFG' A
#
# COMPACT_ATOMS: atom_id res chain seq x y z
N MET A 1 -4.88 -13.04 3.46
CA MET A 1 -5.26 -11.63 3.24
C MET A 1 -4.55 -10.82 4.30
N PRO A 2 -3.85 -9.72 3.99
CA PRO A 2 -3.18 -8.94 5.02
C PRO A 2 -4.27 -8.24 5.83
N ASP A 3 -4.38 -8.56 7.10
CA ASP A 3 -5.28 -7.82 7.98
C ASP A 3 -4.80 -6.37 8.03
N GLY A 4 -5.69 -5.42 7.71
CA GLY A 4 -5.37 -3.99 7.79
C GLY A 4 -4.84 -3.58 9.16
N PHE A 5 -5.17 -4.37 10.20
CA PHE A 5 -4.65 -4.25 11.56
C PHE A 5 -3.15 -4.54 11.70
N SER A 6 -2.61 -5.55 11.00
CA SER A 6 -1.17 -5.85 11.05
C SER A 6 -0.36 -4.73 10.40
N VAL A 7 -0.84 -4.23 9.27
CA VAL A 7 -0.24 -3.07 8.58
C VAL A 7 -0.31 -1.82 9.47
N TRP A 8 -1.47 -1.57 10.08
CA TRP A 8 -1.66 -0.49 11.04
C TRP A 8 -0.66 -0.58 12.20
N HIS A 9 -0.51 -1.76 12.82
CA HIS A 9 0.37 -1.97 13.95
C HIS A 9 1.85 -1.73 13.58
N HIS A 10 2.29 -2.15 12.40
CA HIS A 10 3.66 -1.88 11.95
C HIS A 10 3.90 -0.39 11.71
N LEU A 11 2.93 0.34 11.17
CA LEU A 11 3.06 1.78 10.97
C LEU A 11 3.06 2.54 12.31
N ASP A 12 2.16 2.19 13.23
CA ASP A 12 2.06 2.79 14.55
C ASP A 12 3.33 2.53 15.39
N ALA A 13 3.83 1.29 15.39
CA ALA A 13 5.06 0.91 16.07
C ALA A 13 6.32 1.63 15.53
N ASN A 14 6.28 2.09 14.27
CA ASN A 14 7.35 2.90 13.67
C ASN A 14 7.08 4.41 13.74
N GLY A 15 6.00 4.84 14.42
CA GLY A 15 5.62 6.25 14.58
C GLY A 15 5.11 6.90 13.29
N ILE A 16 4.73 6.10 12.28
CA ILE A 16 4.30 6.59 10.98
C ILE A 16 2.80 6.87 11.03
N ARG A 17 2.44 8.15 11.11
CA ARG A 17 1.04 8.59 11.02
C ARG A 17 0.55 8.52 9.58
N PHE A 18 -0.66 7.99 9.41
CA PHE A 18 -1.39 7.96 8.15
C PHE A 18 -2.71 8.73 8.31
N LYS A 19 -3.27 9.17 7.19
CA LYS A 19 -4.53 9.92 7.12
C LYS A 19 -5.74 8.99 7.12
N SER A 20 -5.69 7.93 6.32
CA SER A 20 -6.72 6.90 6.30
C SER A 20 -6.19 5.56 5.80
N ILE A 21 -6.80 4.48 6.29
CA ILE A 21 -6.61 3.12 5.79
C ILE A 21 -7.96 2.66 5.23
N THR A 22 -7.97 2.25 3.97
CA THR A 22 -9.15 1.76 3.28
C THR A 22 -8.90 0.32 2.84
N PRO A 23 -9.55 -0.67 3.47
CA PRO A 23 -9.51 -2.05 2.98
C PRO A 23 -10.26 -2.15 1.65
N GLN A 24 -9.64 -2.82 0.68
CA GLN A 24 -10.24 -3.22 -0.59
C GLN A 24 -10.36 -4.75 -0.67
N LYS A 25 -11.14 -5.24 -1.63
CA LYS A 25 -11.40 -6.67 -1.84
C LYS A 25 -10.12 -7.51 -1.90
N ASP A 26 -9.07 -6.99 -2.54
CA ASP A 26 -7.80 -7.71 -2.76
C ASP A 26 -6.57 -6.90 -2.32
N GLY A 27 -6.74 -5.89 -1.45
CA GLY A 27 -5.62 -5.04 -1.05
C GLY A 27 -5.95 -4.02 0.03
N LEU A 28 -4.96 -3.23 0.43
CA LEU A 28 -5.09 -2.18 1.43
C LEU A 28 -4.57 -0.87 0.85
N LEU A 29 -5.40 0.16 0.86
CA LEU A 29 -4.99 1.50 0.47
C LEU A 29 -4.72 2.34 1.71
N ILE A 30 -3.54 2.94 1.78
CA ILE A 30 -3.13 3.79 2.91
C ILE A 30 -2.83 5.16 2.34
N LYS A 31 -3.56 6.17 2.82
CA LYS A 31 -3.32 7.58 2.46
C LYS A 31 -2.45 8.22 3.53
N PHE A 32 -1.42 8.93 3.09
CA PHE A 32 -0.54 9.71 3.94
C PHE A 32 -0.76 11.20 3.67
N ASP A 33 -0.43 12.03 4.66
CA ASP A 33 -0.51 13.48 4.49
C ASP A 33 0.75 14.03 3.79
N SER A 34 1.86 13.27 3.82
CA SER A 34 3.11 13.60 3.14
C SER A 34 3.74 12.40 2.44
N SER A 35 4.35 12.64 1.27
CA SER A 35 5.10 11.63 0.50
C SER A 35 6.24 11.01 1.34
N ALA A 36 6.91 11.80 2.19
CA ALA A 36 7.94 11.31 3.10
C ALA A 36 7.43 10.22 4.06
N GLN A 37 6.20 10.35 4.57
CA GLN A 37 5.58 9.33 5.42
C GLN A 37 5.27 8.06 4.63
N GLY A 38 4.82 8.20 3.37
CA GLY A 38 4.57 7.07 2.48
C GLY A 38 5.84 6.30 2.09
N ILE A 39 6.97 6.99 1.91
CA ILE A 39 8.27 6.36 1.67
C ILE A 39 8.70 5.54 2.90
N ALA A 40 8.66 6.15 4.09
CA ALA A 40 8.98 5.47 5.34
C ALA A 40 8.05 4.26 5.56
N ALA A 41 6.76 4.41 5.27
CA ALA A 41 5.78 3.32 5.35
C ALA A 41 6.13 2.18 4.39
N LYS A 42 6.50 2.50 3.15
CA LYS A 42 6.88 1.49 2.16
C LYS A 42 8.10 0.67 2.64
N GLU A 43 9.10 1.32 3.22
CA GLU A 43 10.28 0.61 3.75
C GLU A 43 9.93 -0.29 4.94
N VAL A 44 9.15 0.22 5.88
CA VAL A 44 8.69 -0.55 7.05
C VAL A 44 7.87 -1.74 6.62
N LEU A 45 6.88 -1.52 5.74
CA LEU A 45 6.01 -2.57 5.25
C LEU A 45 6.75 -3.58 4.36
N GLY A 46 7.75 -3.14 3.59
CA GLY A 46 8.59 -4.03 2.78
C GLY A 46 9.45 -4.97 3.61
N ARG A 47 9.77 -4.60 4.85
CA ARG A 47 10.48 -5.46 5.81
C ARG A 47 9.53 -6.28 6.69
N ALA A 48 8.37 -5.73 6.99
CA ALA A 48 7.40 -6.34 7.89
C ALA A 48 6.49 -7.38 7.21
N LEU A 49 6.15 -7.17 5.94
CA LEU A 49 5.26 -8.07 5.20
C LEU A 49 6.04 -9.23 4.56
N PRO A 50 5.50 -10.46 4.63
CA PRO A 50 6.12 -11.61 3.98
C PRO A 50 6.08 -11.50 2.45
N HIS A 51 6.95 -12.25 1.77
CA HIS A 51 6.98 -12.29 0.30
C HIS A 51 5.62 -12.68 -0.27
N GLY A 52 5.10 -11.88 -1.21
CA GLY A 52 3.76 -12.05 -1.80
C GLY A 52 2.90 -10.79 -1.81
N TYR A 53 3.35 -9.70 -1.16
CA TYR A 53 2.68 -8.42 -1.16
C TYR A 53 3.38 -7.41 -2.09
N ILE A 54 2.58 -6.74 -2.94
CA ILE A 54 3.05 -5.63 -3.77
C ILE A 54 2.77 -4.34 -3.02
N ILE A 55 3.83 -3.63 -2.63
CA ILE A 55 3.74 -2.33 -1.96
C ILE A 55 4.20 -1.28 -2.96
N ALA A 56 3.29 -0.39 -3.37
CA ALA A 56 3.69 0.80 -4.12
C ALA A 56 3.17 2.07 -3.47
N LEU A 57 3.96 3.12 -3.66
CA LEU A 57 3.71 4.47 -3.19
C LEU A 57 3.09 5.25 -4.35
N LEU A 58 1.95 5.89 -4.10
CA LEU A 58 1.31 6.80 -5.05
C LEU A 58 1.33 8.21 -4.49
N GLU A 59 1.69 9.16 -5.35
CA GLU A 59 1.55 10.59 -5.09
C GLU A 59 0.16 11.06 -5.54
N GLU A 60 -0.39 12.08 -4.87
CA GLU A 60 -1.79 12.52 -4.96
C GLU A 60 -2.25 12.84 -6.39
N ASP A 61 -1.34 13.28 -7.27
CA ASP A 61 -1.60 13.52 -8.69
C ASP A 61 -1.99 12.25 -9.48
N ASN A 62 -1.67 11.06 -8.97
CA ASN A 62 -2.12 9.80 -9.52
C ASN A 62 -3.29 9.26 -8.72
N THR A 63 -4.50 9.41 -9.27
CA THR A 63 -5.71 8.80 -8.70
C THR A 63 -5.46 7.29 -8.45
N PRO A 64 -5.69 6.79 -7.21
CA PRO A 64 -5.40 5.39 -6.88
C PRO A 64 -6.12 4.36 -7.76
N THR A 65 -7.27 4.73 -8.30
CA THR A 65 -8.03 3.98 -9.28
C THR A 65 -7.27 3.76 -10.59
N ALA A 66 -6.49 4.73 -11.06
CA ALA A 66 -5.77 4.62 -12.32
C ALA A 66 -4.67 3.54 -12.26
N TRP A 67 -3.98 3.40 -11.13
CA TRP A 67 -3.01 2.32 -10.93
C TRP A 67 -3.69 0.95 -10.76
N LEU A 68 -4.76 0.86 -9.98
CA LEU A 68 -5.49 -0.40 -9.81
C LEU A 68 -6.02 -0.93 -11.16
N SER A 69 -6.47 -0.03 -12.04
CA SER A 69 -6.81 -0.37 -13.42
C SER A 69 -5.60 -0.89 -14.19
N ARG A 70 -4.42 -0.23 -14.10
CA ARG A 70 -3.18 -0.71 -14.75
C ARG A 70 -2.69 -2.06 -14.23
N LEU A 71 -2.86 -2.38 -12.96
CA LEU A 71 -2.56 -3.72 -12.40
C LEU A 71 -3.53 -4.79 -12.92
N ARG A 72 -4.80 -4.41 -13.16
CA ARG A 72 -5.80 -5.32 -13.71
C ARG A 72 -5.64 -5.49 -15.23
N ASP A 73 -5.16 -4.46 -15.92
CA ASP A 73 -4.84 -4.43 -17.36
C ASP A 73 -3.46 -5.02 -17.71
N THR A 74 -2.78 -5.71 -16.78
CA THR A 74 -1.73 -6.66 -17.17
C THR A 74 -2.36 -8.02 -17.48
N PRO A 75 -2.77 -8.30 -18.74
CA PRO A 75 -3.15 -9.63 -19.12
C PRO A 75 -1.92 -10.51 -18.95
N HIS A 76 -2.07 -11.50 -18.09
CA HIS A 76 -1.16 -12.61 -17.96
C HIS A 76 -1.11 -13.34 -19.30
N ARG A 77 -0.23 -12.89 -20.21
CA ARG A 77 0.16 -13.65 -21.39
C ARG A 77 1.13 -14.72 -20.93
N PHE A 78 0.62 -15.74 -20.25
CA PHE A 78 1.25 -17.04 -20.21
C PHE A 78 0.96 -17.70 -21.56
N GLY A 79 1.99 -17.74 -22.41
CA GLY A 79 2.08 -18.64 -23.56
C GLY A 79 2.91 -19.86 -23.20
#